data_AF-A0A2E4ZXZ5-F1
#
_entry.id   AF-A0A2E4ZXZ5-F1
#
_cell.length_a   1.000
_cell.length_b   1.000
_cell.length_c   1.000
_cell.angle_alpha   90.00
_cell.angle_beta   90.00
_cell.angle_gamma   90.00
#
_symmetry.space_group_name_H-M   'P 1'
#
loop_
_entity.id
_entity.type
_entity.pdbx_description
1 polymer ?
#
loop_
_entity_poly.entity_id
_entity_poly.type
_entity_poly.pdbx_seq_one_letter_code
_entity_poly.pdbx_strand_id
1 'polypeptide(L)'
;MAEASKPESSGDPMADLGELFAALETPLLNYAIGLVQKPDIAQDLVQDAFLRLHKRLDEVREPKAWLYRTVHNLAMSHHRKHSRVISIDFEDSDGFAEPVDDDALPDARLERMEAVGMAMLCLDRLKENARELIQLKFVENLSYKEIAERTGLSVGNVGYKLHHAIKFLAGELKKEGVQG
;
A
#
# COMPACT_ATOMS: atom_id res chain seq x y z
N MET A 1 -25.39 -20.22 -16.58
CA MET A 1 -24.49 -21.12 -15.84
C MET A 1 -23.10 -20.94 -16.41
N ALA A 2 -22.26 -20.17 -15.72
CA ALA A 2 -20.83 -20.06 -16.03
C ALA A 2 -20.11 -20.25 -14.69
N GLU A 3 -19.55 -21.44 -14.53
CA GLU A 3 -18.69 -21.83 -13.41
C GLU A 3 -17.43 -20.98 -13.47
N ALA A 4 -17.20 -20.18 -12.44
CA ALA A 4 -15.92 -19.51 -12.24
C ALA A 4 -14.89 -20.58 -11.84
N SER A 5 -13.96 -20.83 -12.76
CA SER A 5 -12.83 -21.73 -12.60
C SER A 5 -12.00 -21.31 -11.39
N LYS A 6 -12.06 -22.10 -10.32
CA LYS A 6 -11.14 -22.04 -9.18
C LYS A 6 -9.75 -22.44 -9.69
N PRO A 7 -8.65 -21.74 -9.38
CA PRO A 7 -7.33 -22.22 -9.73
C PRO A 7 -7.07 -23.52 -8.96
N GLU A 8 -6.78 -24.58 -9.70
CA GLU A 8 -6.36 -25.86 -9.14
C GLU A 8 -4.99 -25.67 -8.50
N SER A 9 -4.95 -25.65 -7.15
CA SER A 9 -3.71 -25.66 -6.36
C SER A 9 -2.87 -26.86 -6.77
N SER A 10 -1.59 -26.63 -7.06
CA SER A 10 -0.67 -27.64 -7.58
C SER A 10 -0.27 -28.69 -6.53
N GLY A 11 -0.87 -28.66 -5.32
CA GLY A 11 -0.59 -29.59 -4.23
C GLY A 11 0.78 -29.35 -3.55
N ASP A 12 1.57 -28.39 -4.03
CA ASP A 12 2.79 -27.91 -3.41
C ASP A 12 2.55 -26.52 -2.78
N PRO A 13 2.43 -26.45 -1.44
CA PRO A 13 2.28 -25.20 -0.68
C PRO A 13 3.36 -24.16 -1.02
N MET A 14 4.56 -24.59 -1.41
CA MET A 14 5.66 -23.68 -1.75
C MET A 14 5.45 -23.01 -3.12
N ALA A 15 4.89 -23.74 -4.09
CA ALA A 15 4.56 -23.21 -5.41
C ALA A 15 3.43 -22.17 -5.31
N ASP A 16 2.39 -22.49 -4.55
CA ASP A 16 1.23 -21.61 -4.34
C ASP A 16 1.65 -20.30 -3.62
N LEU A 17 2.59 -20.38 -2.66
CA LEU A 17 3.14 -19.19 -2.01
C LEU A 17 4.02 -18.36 -2.96
N GLY A 18 4.81 -19.00 -3.83
CA GLY A 18 5.63 -18.32 -4.82
C GLY A 18 4.81 -17.54 -5.84
N GLU A 19 3.70 -18.13 -6.31
CA GLU A 19 2.75 -17.45 -7.19
C GLU A 19 2.06 -16.27 -6.49
N LEU A 20 1.64 -16.47 -5.23
CA LEU A 20 1.05 -15.41 -4.42
C LEU A 20 2.03 -14.26 -4.18
N PHE A 21 3.30 -14.57 -3.92
CA PHE A 21 4.36 -13.58 -3.77
C PHE A 21 4.54 -12.78 -5.06
N ALA A 22 4.71 -13.46 -6.20
CA ALA A 22 4.88 -12.80 -7.49
C ALA A 22 3.68 -11.88 -7.84
N ALA A 23 2.47 -12.25 -7.44
CA ALA A 23 1.26 -11.47 -7.68
C ALA A 23 1.10 -10.27 -6.72
N LEU A 24 1.51 -10.40 -5.46
CA LEU A 24 1.18 -9.43 -4.41
C LEU A 24 2.35 -8.65 -3.85
N GLU A 25 3.60 -9.03 -4.09
CA GLU A 25 4.79 -8.32 -3.61
C GLU A 25 4.72 -6.83 -3.96
N THR A 26 4.54 -6.53 -5.25
CA THR A 26 4.53 -5.15 -5.74
C THR A 26 3.34 -4.35 -5.16
N PRO A 27 2.07 -4.80 -5.26
CA PRO A 27 0.94 -4.11 -4.63
C PRO A 27 1.08 -3.90 -3.11
N LEU A 28 1.54 -4.91 -2.37
CA LEU A 28 1.71 -4.83 -0.91
C LEU A 28 2.85 -3.90 -0.51
N LEU A 29 3.96 -3.89 -1.28
CA LEU A 29 5.08 -2.99 -1.03
C LEU A 29 4.65 -1.53 -1.21
N ASN A 30 3.92 -1.24 -2.28
CA ASN A 30 3.38 0.10 -2.50
C ASN A 30 2.41 0.51 -1.40
N TYR A 31 1.46 -0.36 -1.08
CA TYR A 31 0.55 -0.14 0.04
C TYR A 31 1.30 0.14 1.35
N ALA A 32 2.32 -0.65 1.68
CA ALA A 32 3.15 -0.47 2.87
C ALA A 32 3.92 0.86 2.83
N ILE A 33 4.54 1.22 1.71
CA ILE A 33 5.22 2.51 1.52
C ILE A 33 4.27 3.67 1.81
N GLY A 34 2.98 3.56 1.50
CA GLY A 34 2.00 4.63 1.79
C GLY A 34 1.70 4.78 3.24
N LEU A 35 1.73 3.67 3.96
CA LEU A 35 1.51 3.68 5.38
C LEU A 35 2.73 4.21 6.11
N VAL A 36 3.95 3.74 5.81
CA VAL A 36 5.17 4.07 6.60
C VAL A 36 6.08 5.13 5.99
N GLN A 37 5.89 5.50 4.73
CA GLN A 37 6.68 6.50 3.98
C GLN A 37 8.20 6.23 3.96
N LYS A 38 8.61 4.97 4.14
CA LYS A 38 9.99 4.52 4.22
C LYS A 38 10.15 3.18 3.46
N PRO A 39 10.83 3.16 2.30
CA PRO A 39 10.90 1.95 1.46
C PRO A 39 11.56 0.74 2.14
N ASP A 40 12.63 0.99 2.90
CA ASP A 40 13.33 -0.02 3.70
C ASP A 40 12.41 -0.68 4.72
N ILE A 41 11.70 0.14 5.51
CA ILE A 41 10.74 -0.36 6.49
C ILE A 41 9.59 -1.09 5.80
N ALA A 42 9.06 -0.53 4.71
CA ALA A 42 7.97 -1.16 3.97
C ALA A 42 8.34 -2.57 3.46
N GLN A 43 9.56 -2.73 2.95
CA GLN A 43 10.08 -4.02 2.51
C GLN A 43 10.18 -5.02 3.66
N ASP A 44 10.63 -4.59 4.84
CA ASP A 44 10.70 -5.43 6.03
C ASP A 44 9.31 -5.87 6.49
N LEU A 45 8.31 -4.97 6.45
CA LEU A 45 6.94 -5.31 6.85
C LEU A 45 6.28 -6.30 5.89
N VAL A 46 6.50 -6.16 4.59
CA VAL A 46 5.97 -7.09 3.59
C VAL A 46 6.64 -8.46 3.72
N GLN A 47 7.96 -8.49 3.90
CA GLN A 47 8.68 -9.75 4.14
C GLN A 47 8.18 -10.44 5.42
N ASP A 48 8.03 -9.72 6.53
CA ASP A 48 7.50 -10.28 7.78
C ASP A 48 6.09 -10.85 7.57
N ALA A 49 5.23 -10.16 6.81
CA ALA A 49 3.90 -10.65 6.48
C ALA A 49 3.93 -11.98 5.69
N PHE A 50 4.76 -12.09 4.65
CA PHE A 50 4.90 -13.34 3.89
C PHE A 50 5.54 -14.47 4.71
N LEU A 51 6.52 -14.17 5.56
CA LEU A 51 7.14 -15.15 6.45
C LEU A 51 6.15 -15.71 7.47
N ARG A 52 5.22 -14.88 7.96
CA ARG A 52 4.14 -15.33 8.85
C ARG A 52 3.09 -16.14 8.10
N LEU A 53 2.72 -15.72 6.88
CA LEU A 53 1.80 -16.48 6.04
C LEU A 53 2.38 -17.87 5.72
N HIS A 54 3.67 -17.97 5.39
CA HIS A 54 4.34 -19.24 5.12
C HIS A 54 4.17 -20.26 6.26
N LYS A 55 4.22 -19.79 7.52
CA LYS A 55 4.06 -20.65 8.71
C LYS A 55 2.61 -21.13 8.92
N ARG A 56 1.64 -20.50 8.26
CA ARG A 56 0.20 -20.71 8.48
C ARG A 56 -0.56 -20.92 7.17
N LEU A 57 0.15 -21.31 6.10
CA LEU A 57 -0.42 -21.32 4.75
C LEU A 57 -1.65 -22.23 4.64
N ASP A 58 -1.63 -23.36 5.35
CA ASP A 58 -2.72 -24.34 5.40
C ASP A 58 -3.92 -23.87 6.27
N GLU A 59 -3.72 -22.87 7.12
CA GLU A 59 -4.74 -22.34 8.03
C GLU A 59 -5.49 -21.15 7.42
N VAL A 60 -4.80 -20.34 6.60
CA VAL A 60 -5.34 -19.08 6.09
C VAL A 60 -6.20 -19.33 4.85
N ARG A 61 -7.51 -19.09 4.98
CA ARG A 61 -8.46 -19.33 3.88
C ARG A 61 -8.36 -18.28 2.77
N GLU A 62 -8.05 -17.04 3.13
CA GLU A 62 -7.92 -15.91 2.20
C GLU A 62 -6.55 -15.23 2.32
N PRO A 63 -5.49 -15.81 1.73
CA PRO A 63 -4.12 -15.33 1.89
C PRO A 63 -3.92 -13.87 1.47
N LYS A 64 -4.60 -13.42 0.40
CA LYS A 64 -4.53 -12.03 -0.08
C LYS A 64 -5.07 -11.04 0.96
N ALA A 65 -6.29 -11.28 1.44
CA ALA A 65 -6.93 -10.44 2.46
C ALA A 65 -6.12 -10.43 3.77
N TRP A 66 -5.63 -11.61 4.15
CA TRP A 66 -4.77 -11.78 5.31
C TRP A 66 -3.48 -10.97 5.19
N LEU A 67 -2.77 -11.03 4.05
CA LEU A 67 -1.54 -10.26 3.82
C LEU A 67 -1.76 -8.75 3.91
N TYR A 68 -2.79 -8.21 3.26
CA TYR A 68 -3.10 -6.77 3.34
C TYR A 68 -3.34 -6.32 4.78
N ARG A 69 -4.07 -7.12 5.56
CA ARG A 69 -4.35 -6.85 6.98
C ARG A 69 -3.09 -6.96 7.83
N THR A 70 -2.27 -7.98 7.62
CA THR A 70 -1.00 -8.17 8.34
C THR A 70 -0.07 -7.00 8.07
N VAL A 71 0.13 -6.61 6.81
CA VAL A 71 0.93 -5.43 6.43
C VAL A 71 0.40 -4.16 7.07
N HIS A 72 -0.92 -3.94 7.04
CA HIS A 72 -1.53 -2.78 7.69
C HIS A 72 -1.27 -2.75 9.20
N ASN A 73 -1.48 -3.88 9.88
CA ASN A 73 -1.27 -4.01 11.32
C ASN A 73 0.19 -3.81 11.71
N LEU A 74 1.11 -4.37 10.92
CA LEU A 74 2.54 -4.18 11.08
C LEU A 74 2.93 -2.70 10.92
N ALA A 75 2.38 -2.00 9.93
CA ALA A 75 2.60 -0.58 9.74
C ALA A 75 2.06 0.27 10.89
N MET A 76 0.84 -0.02 11.38
CA MET A 76 0.28 0.65 12.55
C MET A 76 1.07 0.34 13.83
N SER A 77 1.60 -0.87 13.96
CA SER A 77 2.50 -1.25 15.06
C SER A 77 3.82 -0.48 14.98
N HIS A 78 4.41 -0.38 13.78
CA HIS A 78 5.60 0.44 13.53
C HIS A 78 5.35 1.89 13.95
N HIS A 79 4.25 2.51 13.49
CA HIS A 79 3.89 3.86 13.90
C HIS A 79 3.74 4.00 15.41
N ARG A 80 3.05 3.09 16.10
CA ARG A 80 2.92 3.13 17.57
C ARG A 80 4.26 3.04 18.30
N LYS A 81 5.17 2.20 17.81
CA LYS A 81 6.52 2.06 18.39
C LYS A 81 7.37 3.30 18.17
N HIS A 82 7.25 3.94 17.01
CA HIS A 82 8.01 5.14 16.65
C HIS A 82 7.35 6.46 17.10
N SER A 83 6.03 6.46 17.35
CA SER A 83 5.29 7.59 17.93
C SER A 83 5.36 7.62 19.44
N ARG A 84 5.73 6.51 20.13
CA ARG A 84 6.02 6.49 21.57
C ARG A 84 7.20 7.37 22.00
N VAL A 85 7.89 8.04 21.06
CA VAL A 85 8.85 9.11 21.34
C VAL A 85 8.15 10.48 21.51
N ILE A 86 6.89 10.64 21.05
CA ILE A 86 6.08 11.85 21.21
C ILE A 86 4.62 11.46 21.50
N SER A 87 4.28 11.45 22.79
CA SER A 87 2.92 11.41 23.38
C SER A 87 2.36 10.04 23.79
N ILE A 88 1.83 10.06 25.00
CA ILE A 88 1.43 8.99 25.93
C ILE A 88 -0.08 8.67 25.76
N ASP A 89 -0.44 7.45 26.18
CA ASP A 89 -1.78 6.86 26.41
C ASP A 89 -2.63 6.39 25.22
N PHE A 90 -2.37 5.15 24.80
CA PHE A 90 -3.42 4.13 24.71
C PHE A 90 -2.88 2.83 25.35
N GLU A 91 -3.50 2.44 26.47
CA GLU A 91 -3.18 1.24 27.24
C GLU A 91 -3.47 -0.05 26.46
N ASP A 92 -2.60 -1.03 26.71
CA ASP A 92 -2.73 -2.47 26.53
C ASP A 92 -2.89 -3.08 25.12
N SER A 93 -1.74 -3.50 24.57
CA SER A 93 -1.41 -4.93 24.55
C SER A 93 0.05 -5.11 24.16
N ASP A 94 0.69 -6.01 24.89
CA ASP A 94 2.09 -6.38 24.86
C ASP A 94 2.63 -6.79 23.48
N GLY A 95 3.95 -6.71 23.38
CA GLY A 95 4.74 -6.94 22.19
C GLY A 95 4.50 -8.29 21.49
N PHE A 96 4.83 -8.26 20.20
CA PHE A 96 4.63 -9.27 19.16
C PHE A 96 3.20 -9.35 18.66
N ALA A 97 2.94 -8.61 17.57
CA ALA A 97 1.71 -8.73 16.81
C ALA A 97 1.44 -10.20 16.47
N GLU A 98 0.37 -10.79 17.01
CA GLU A 98 -0.57 -11.78 16.45
C GLU A 98 -1.75 -11.88 17.47
N PRO A 99 -3.00 -12.16 17.06
CA PRO A 99 -3.43 -12.81 15.84
C PRO A 99 -4.09 -11.87 14.83
N VAL A 100 -3.88 -12.17 13.56
CA VAL A 100 -4.69 -11.63 12.46
C VAL A 100 -5.81 -12.64 12.27
N ASP A 101 -7.02 -12.30 12.75
CA ASP A 101 -8.20 -13.17 12.64
C ASP A 101 -8.35 -13.73 11.23
N ASP A 102 -8.69 -15.01 11.10
CA ASP A 102 -8.91 -15.69 9.83
C ASP A 102 -10.29 -15.33 9.21
N ASP A 103 -10.98 -14.34 9.78
CA ASP A 103 -12.22 -13.83 9.21
C ASP A 103 -11.93 -13.10 7.90
N ALA A 104 -12.62 -13.53 6.85
CA ALA A 104 -12.65 -12.92 5.53
C ALA A 104 -12.97 -11.42 5.65
N LEU A 105 -12.19 -10.58 4.97
CA LEU A 105 -12.46 -9.14 4.91
C LEU A 105 -13.64 -8.89 3.97
N PRO A 106 -14.54 -7.93 4.24
CA PRO A 106 -15.52 -7.51 3.26
C PRO A 106 -14.81 -7.03 1.98
N ASP A 107 -15.27 -7.50 0.82
CA ASP A 107 -14.67 -7.21 -0.50
C ASP A 107 -14.36 -5.72 -0.68
N ALA A 108 -15.31 -4.84 -0.35
CA ALA A 108 -15.13 -3.39 -0.49
C ALA A 108 -13.97 -2.81 0.35
N ARG A 109 -13.63 -3.42 1.48
CA ARG A 109 -12.48 -2.98 2.31
C ARG A 109 -11.17 -3.46 1.72
N LEU A 110 -11.13 -4.70 1.22
CA LEU A 110 -9.98 -5.26 0.53
C LEU A 110 -9.69 -4.47 -0.76
N GLU A 111 -10.72 -4.23 -1.58
CA GLU A 111 -10.66 -3.40 -2.79
C GLU A 111 -10.08 -2.02 -2.51
N ARG A 112 -10.46 -1.39 -1.39
CA ARG A 112 -9.90 -0.08 -0.99
C ARG A 112 -8.40 -0.16 -0.70
N MET A 113 -7.96 -1.19 0.01
CA MET A 113 -6.54 -1.36 0.34
C MET A 113 -5.71 -1.61 -0.92
N GLU A 114 -6.24 -2.40 -1.85
CA GLU A 114 -5.66 -2.63 -3.17
C GLU A 114 -5.61 -1.35 -4.02
N ALA A 115 -6.71 -0.59 -4.07
CA ALA A 115 -6.78 0.67 -4.79
C ALA A 115 -5.75 1.69 -4.28
N VAL A 116 -5.50 1.72 -2.98
CA VAL A 116 -4.42 2.54 -2.40
C VAL A 116 -3.05 2.06 -2.89
N GLY A 117 -2.76 0.76 -2.85
CA GLY A 117 -1.53 0.20 -3.40
C GLY A 117 -1.33 0.52 -4.89
N MET A 118 -2.39 0.43 -5.68
CA MET A 118 -2.36 0.79 -7.11
C MET A 118 -2.17 2.29 -7.33
N ALA A 119 -2.83 3.14 -6.56
CA ALA A 119 -2.62 4.59 -6.63
C ALA A 119 -1.15 4.94 -6.37
N MET A 120 -0.51 4.21 -5.47
CA MET A 120 0.89 4.39 -5.13
C MET A 120 1.84 3.89 -6.22
N LEU A 121 1.53 2.77 -6.89
CA LEU A 121 2.24 2.37 -8.10
C LEU A 121 2.18 3.43 -9.20
N CYS A 122 1.01 4.06 -9.35
CA CYS A 122 0.84 5.14 -10.31
C CYS A 122 1.65 6.39 -9.92
N LEU A 123 1.72 6.70 -8.61
CA LEU A 123 2.58 7.75 -8.06
C LEU A 123 4.08 7.42 -8.26
N ASP A 124 4.44 6.14 -8.23
CA ASP A 124 5.81 5.72 -8.43
C ASP A 124 6.28 5.88 -9.88
N ARG A 125 5.35 5.69 -10.83
CA ARG A 125 5.57 5.89 -12.28
C ARG A 125 5.63 7.36 -12.70
N LEU A 126 5.25 8.29 -11.81
CA LEU A 126 5.47 9.72 -12.04
C LEU A 126 6.95 10.04 -11.92
N LYS A 127 7.50 10.74 -12.92
CA LYS A 127 8.86 11.31 -12.84
C LYS A 127 9.02 12.06 -11.52
N GLU A 128 10.14 11.87 -10.82
CA GLU A 128 10.44 12.40 -9.47
C GLU A 128 9.88 13.82 -9.21
N ASN A 129 10.13 14.73 -10.15
CA ASN A 129 9.69 16.14 -10.09
C ASN A 129 8.16 16.33 -10.03
N ALA A 130 7.35 15.35 -10.39
CA ALA A 130 5.90 15.41 -10.34
C ALA A 130 5.33 14.80 -9.05
N ARG A 131 6.03 13.81 -8.46
CA ARG A 131 5.69 13.25 -7.15
C ARG A 131 5.89 14.29 -6.05
N GLU A 132 7.01 15.00 -6.09
CA GLU A 132 7.32 16.09 -5.17
C GLU A 132 6.24 17.19 -5.22
N LEU A 133 5.81 17.59 -6.42
CA LEU A 133 4.75 18.59 -6.58
C LEU A 133 3.40 18.13 -6.01
N ILE A 134 3.02 16.86 -6.21
CA ILE A 134 1.80 16.29 -5.64
C ILE A 134 1.88 16.28 -4.11
N GLN A 135 3.02 15.88 -3.54
CA GLN A 135 3.23 15.88 -2.09
C GLN A 135 3.12 17.29 -1.49
N LEU A 136 3.84 18.25 -2.06
CA LEU A 136 3.78 19.65 -1.62
C LEU A 136 2.36 20.22 -1.73
N LYS A 137 1.59 19.82 -2.77
CA LYS A 137 0.24 20.34 -2.98
C LYS A 137 -0.82 19.71 -2.10
N PHE A 138 -0.83 18.39 -1.97
CA PHE A 138 -1.95 17.65 -1.36
C PHE A 138 -1.67 17.18 0.06
N VAL A 139 -0.40 17.03 0.44
CA VAL A 139 0.00 16.64 1.80
C VAL A 139 0.36 17.88 2.61
N GLU A 140 1.24 18.74 2.07
CA GLU A 140 1.67 19.96 2.75
C GLU A 140 0.74 21.16 2.50
N ASN A 141 -0.27 20.99 1.64
CA ASN A 141 -1.33 21.96 1.35
C ASN A 141 -0.85 23.34 0.85
N LEU A 142 0.31 23.39 0.19
CA LEU A 142 0.89 24.63 -0.31
C LEU A 142 0.13 25.20 -1.53
N SER A 143 0.19 26.51 -1.68
CA SER A 143 -0.27 27.22 -2.88
C SER A 143 0.72 27.05 -4.03
N TYR A 144 0.27 27.31 -5.27
CA TYR A 144 1.16 27.18 -6.44
C TYR A 144 2.33 28.16 -6.40
N LYS A 145 2.19 29.29 -5.67
CA LYS A 145 3.27 30.26 -5.44
C LYS A 145 4.32 29.71 -4.49
N GLU A 146 3.91 29.15 -3.36
CA GLU A 146 4.83 28.55 -2.38
C GLU A 146 5.57 27.34 -2.95
N ILE A 147 4.88 26.53 -3.76
CA ILE A 147 5.49 25.41 -4.47
C ILE A 147 6.54 25.91 -5.49
N ALA A 148 6.22 26.98 -6.23
CA ALA A 148 7.14 27.60 -7.18
C ALA A 148 8.41 28.13 -6.48
N GLU A 149 8.24 28.81 -5.34
CA GLU A 149 9.35 29.32 -4.53
C GLU A 149 10.23 28.18 -3.99
N ARG A 150 9.63 27.08 -3.53
CA ARG A 150 10.35 25.94 -2.95
C ARG A 150 11.08 25.07 -3.98
N THR A 151 10.50 24.92 -5.18
CA THR A 151 11.04 24.06 -6.25
C THR A 151 11.87 24.82 -7.29
N GLY A 152 11.89 26.15 -7.23
CA GLY A 152 12.56 27.00 -8.23
C GLY A 152 11.88 27.02 -9.60
N LEU A 153 10.67 26.47 -9.71
CA LEU A 153 9.87 26.44 -10.93
C LEU A 153 9.00 27.69 -11.05
N SER A 154 8.57 28.04 -12.27
CA SER A 154 7.54 29.07 -12.43
C SER A 154 6.17 28.55 -12.02
N VAL A 155 5.30 29.42 -11.50
CA VAL A 155 3.91 29.07 -11.10
C VAL A 155 3.15 28.40 -12.25
N GLY A 156 3.36 28.84 -13.50
CA GLY A 156 2.76 28.23 -14.68
C GLY A 156 3.28 26.81 -14.94
N ASN A 157 4.56 26.56 -14.71
CA ASN A 157 5.16 25.23 -14.85
C ASN A 157 4.70 24.28 -13.73
N VAL A 158 4.56 24.78 -12.50
CA VAL A 158 3.93 24.06 -11.37
C VAL A 158 2.51 23.63 -11.72
N GLY A 159 1.68 24.55 -12.22
CA GLY A 159 0.29 24.24 -12.62
C GLY A 159 0.22 23.23 -13.76
N TYR A 160 1.05 23.37 -14.79
CA TYR A 160 1.14 22.44 -15.91
C TYR A 160 1.54 21.02 -15.46
N LYS A 161 2.57 20.91 -14.61
CA LYS A 161 3.05 19.64 -14.07
C LYS A 161 2.05 18.98 -13.14
N LEU A 162 1.40 19.74 -12.24
CA LEU A 162 0.34 19.22 -11.37
C LEU A 162 -0.85 18.70 -12.17
N HIS A 163 -1.31 19.47 -13.17
CA HIS A 163 -2.41 19.05 -14.03
C HIS A 163 -2.07 17.75 -14.77
N HIS A 164 -0.87 17.66 -15.36
CA HIS A 164 -0.45 16.42 -16.02
C HIS A 164 -0.26 15.26 -15.05
N ALA A 165 0.21 15.53 -13.83
CA ALA A 165 0.38 14.51 -12.81
C ALA A 165 -0.96 13.92 -12.36
N ILE A 166 -1.95 14.78 -12.10
CA ILE A 166 -3.31 14.37 -11.74
C ILE A 166 -3.97 13.63 -12.91
N LYS A 167 -3.80 14.12 -14.15
CA LYS A 167 -4.33 13.46 -15.35
C LYS A 167 -3.69 12.09 -15.59
N PHE A 168 -2.39 11.96 -15.31
CA PHE A 168 -1.68 10.69 -15.38
C PHE A 168 -2.18 9.72 -14.30
N LEU A 169 -2.30 10.16 -13.05
CA LEU A 169 -2.87 9.37 -11.96
C LEU A 169 -4.28 8.90 -12.26
N ALA A 170 -5.16 9.81 -12.71
CA ALA A 170 -6.52 9.48 -13.10
C ALA A 170 -6.58 8.51 -14.31
N GLY A 171 -5.62 8.61 -15.23
CA GLY A 171 -5.51 7.74 -16.38
C GLY A 171 -5.01 6.34 -16.02
N GLU A 172 -4.00 6.22 -15.17
CA GLU A 172 -3.48 4.94 -14.71
C GLU A 172 -4.48 4.21 -13.80
N LEU A 173 -5.13 4.93 -12.88
CA LEU A 173 -6.21 4.36 -12.06
C LEU A 173 -7.38 3.81 -12.90
N LYS A 174 -7.70 4.45 -14.03
CA LYS A 174 -8.72 3.97 -14.97
C LYS A 174 -8.27 2.74 -15.77
N LYS A 175 -6.98 2.61 -16.10
CA LYS A 175 -6.47 1.45 -16.84
C LYS A 175 -6.41 0.19 -15.98
N GLU A 176 -6.18 0.37 -14.69
CA GLU A 176 -6.04 -0.72 -13.70
C GLU A 176 -7.39 -1.14 -13.09
N GLY A 177 -8.53 -0.69 -13.64
CA GLY A 177 -9.85 -1.24 -13.31
C GLY A 177 -10.51 -0.73 -12.02
N VAL A 178 -9.94 0.26 -11.33
CA VAL A 178 -10.58 0.87 -10.16
C VAL A 178 -11.67 1.83 -10.65
N GLN A 179 -12.91 1.35 -10.71
CA GLN A 179 -14.06 2.25 -10.82
C GLN A 179 -14.21 2.98 -9.48
N GLY A 180 -14.06 4.31 -9.54
CA GLY A 180 -14.27 5.19 -8.38
C GLY A 180 -15.74 5.36 -8.00
#